data_AF-A0A7L1XSB4-F1
#
_entry.id   AF-A0A7L1XSB4-F1
#
_cell.length_a   1.000
_cell.length_b   1.000
_cell.length_c   1.000
_cell.angle_alpha   90.00
_cell.angle_beta   90.00
_cell.angle_gamma   90.00
#
_symmetry.space_group_name_H-M   'P 1'
#
loop_
_entity.id
_entity.type
_entity.pdbx_description
1 polymer ?
#
loop_
_entity_poly.entity_id
_entity_poly.type
_entity_poly.pdbx_seq_one_letter_code
_entity_poly.pdbx_strand_id
1 'polypeptide(L)'
;MTLIEKNGYQDSVYINAAKIFQGVHTKKLKDRQLVRYGSDAGSPVLTVKNQSFLRVSYELAFNALKYQDLLEEILLDSCVYPCHSIPDELTSLLVVMLYDLQERKFQAREIFDEEEPVAEVRKIEHYLYSFRIKLAAALARCRIKHDALSIEYLLPEAIRKQVQRTSALPLCVWINTCKTSLEDVFGDLKKRGFTRVESVSDFDRYTYCIDQHCNDVVFFPSSLKEELLNLDLFADCKLLLQ
;
A
#
# COMPACT_ATOMS: atom_id res chain seq x y z
N MET A 1 -13.10 15.06 5.85
CA MET A 1 -12.25 13.92 5.46
C MET A 1 -12.68 13.51 4.07
N THR A 2 -12.12 14.17 3.05
CA THR A 2 -12.33 13.81 1.64
C THR A 2 -11.51 12.55 1.39
N LEU A 3 -12.18 11.39 1.42
CA LEU A 3 -11.60 10.15 0.90
C LEU A 3 -11.34 10.41 -0.58
N ILE A 4 -10.07 10.57 -0.96
CA ILE A 4 -9.68 10.57 -2.37
C ILE A 4 -10.17 9.23 -2.91
N GLU A 5 -11.12 9.26 -3.85
CA GLU A 5 -11.58 8.05 -4.51
C GLU A 5 -10.38 7.41 -5.19
N LYS A 6 -10.12 6.15 -4.80
CA LYS A 6 -8.96 5.42 -5.29
C LYS A 6 -9.34 4.83 -6.64
N ASN A 7 -8.78 5.34 -7.73
CA ASN A 7 -9.19 4.98 -9.09
C ASN A 7 -8.54 3.69 -9.62
N GLY A 8 -7.82 2.97 -8.76
CA GLY A 8 -7.06 1.76 -9.08
C GLY A 8 -5.64 2.09 -9.55
N TYR A 9 -4.88 1.05 -9.88
CA TYR A 9 -3.48 1.17 -10.29
C TYR A 9 -3.27 0.78 -11.76
N GLN A 10 -2.12 1.21 -12.28
CA GLN A 10 -1.58 0.77 -13.56
C GLN A 10 -1.26 -0.75 -13.54
N ASP A 11 -1.38 -1.42 -14.68
CA ASP A 11 -1.06 -2.84 -14.89
C ASP A 11 0.35 -3.17 -14.39
N SER A 12 1.33 -2.31 -14.68
CA SER A 12 2.73 -2.48 -14.24
C SER A 12 2.87 -2.53 -12.70
N VAL A 13 2.08 -1.74 -11.97
CA VAL A 13 2.08 -1.71 -10.50
C VAL A 13 1.52 -3.02 -9.94
N TYR A 14 0.43 -3.54 -10.51
CA TYR A 14 -0.12 -4.83 -10.09
C TYR A 14 0.86 -5.97 -10.29
N ILE A 15 1.54 -6.03 -11.44
CA ILE A 15 2.54 -7.05 -11.71
C ILE A 15 3.69 -6.98 -10.71
N ASN A 16 4.21 -5.78 -10.43
CA ASN A 16 5.29 -5.60 -9.46
C ASN A 16 4.85 -5.95 -8.05
N ALA A 17 3.67 -5.50 -7.63
CA ALA A 17 3.11 -5.82 -6.31
C ALA A 17 2.88 -7.32 -6.14
N ALA A 18 2.39 -8.02 -7.18
CA ALA A 18 2.20 -9.47 -7.18
C ALA A 18 3.53 -10.22 -7.01
N LYS A 19 4.59 -9.81 -7.71
CA LYS A 19 5.93 -10.40 -7.57
C LYS A 19 6.51 -10.19 -6.17
N ILE A 20 6.36 -8.98 -5.62
CA ILE A 20 6.78 -8.66 -4.25
C ILE A 20 6.02 -9.55 -3.26
N PHE A 21 4.68 -9.57 -3.35
CA PHE A 21 3.82 -10.39 -2.49
C PHE A 21 4.19 -11.88 -2.57
N GLN A 22 4.37 -12.43 -3.78
CA GLN A 22 4.78 -13.83 -3.97
C GLN A 22 6.09 -14.14 -3.24
N GLY A 23 7.05 -13.21 -3.21
CA GLY A 23 8.32 -13.39 -2.51
C GLY A 23 8.21 -13.40 -0.97
N VAL A 24 7.21 -12.72 -0.41
CA VAL A 24 7.10 -12.47 1.05
C VAL A 24 5.87 -13.08 1.73
N HIS A 25 4.95 -13.67 0.96
CA HIS A 25 3.71 -14.23 1.51
C HIS A 25 3.97 -15.32 2.56
N THR A 26 3.05 -15.42 3.51
CA THR A 26 3.14 -16.42 4.57
C THR A 26 2.81 -17.79 3.99
N LYS A 27 3.82 -18.65 3.90
CA LYS A 27 3.64 -20.05 3.49
C LYS A 27 2.97 -20.84 4.61
N LYS A 28 1.76 -21.34 4.36
CA LYS A 28 1.03 -22.22 5.28
C LYS A 28 1.53 -23.66 5.16
N LEU A 29 1.44 -24.43 6.24
CA LEU A 29 1.69 -25.87 6.21
C LEU A 29 0.75 -26.54 5.20
N LYS A 30 1.21 -27.58 4.50
CA LYS A 30 0.48 -28.22 3.40
C LYS A 30 -0.96 -28.61 3.76
N ASP A 31 -1.20 -29.06 4.99
CA ASP A 31 -2.53 -29.47 5.47
C ASP A 31 -3.50 -28.30 5.73
N ARG A 32 -2.99 -27.06 5.76
CA ARG A 32 -3.76 -25.83 5.98
C ARG A 32 -3.76 -24.89 4.77
N GLN A 33 -3.10 -25.30 3.67
CA GLN A 33 -2.98 -24.48 2.48
C GLN A 33 -4.19 -24.70 1.55
N LEU A 34 -5.22 -23.89 1.74
CA LEU A 34 -6.44 -23.92 0.92
C LEU A 34 -6.29 -23.08 -0.36
N VAL A 35 -5.44 -22.05 -0.33
CA VAL A 35 -5.10 -21.22 -1.49
C VAL A 35 -3.68 -21.54 -1.94
N ARG A 36 -3.52 -21.89 -3.22
CA ARG A 36 -2.26 -22.34 -3.82
C ARG A 36 -1.60 -21.19 -4.57
N TYR A 37 -0.36 -20.89 -4.17
CA TYR A 37 0.51 -19.94 -4.85
C TYR A 37 1.52 -20.71 -5.71
N GLY A 38 1.75 -20.24 -6.93
CA GLY A 38 2.72 -20.82 -7.85
C GLY A 38 4.15 -20.83 -7.28
N SER A 39 5.01 -21.65 -7.90
CA SER A 39 6.39 -21.84 -7.41
C SER A 39 7.36 -20.75 -7.86
N ASP A 40 6.96 -19.94 -8.84
CA ASP A 40 7.88 -19.06 -9.55
C ASP A 40 7.67 -17.59 -9.14
N ALA A 41 8.64 -17.05 -8.42
CA ALA A 41 8.85 -15.61 -8.36
C ALA A 41 10.10 -15.32 -9.18
N GLY A 42 9.94 -15.18 -10.50
CA GLY A 42 10.93 -14.44 -11.27
C GLY A 42 11.19 -13.12 -10.56
N SER A 43 12.45 -12.71 -10.45
CA SER A 43 12.83 -11.47 -9.77
C SER A 43 11.93 -10.31 -10.24
N PRO A 44 11.50 -9.40 -9.35
CA PRO A 44 10.75 -8.23 -9.77
C PRO A 44 11.47 -7.59 -10.96
N VAL A 45 10.74 -7.36 -12.06
CA VAL A 45 11.30 -6.69 -13.23
C VAL A 45 11.40 -5.22 -12.83
N LEU A 46 12.48 -4.91 -12.13
CA LEU A 46 12.80 -3.57 -11.64
C LEU A 46 13.31 -2.77 -12.84
N THR A 47 12.41 -2.31 -13.70
CA THR A 47 12.71 -1.11 -14.49
C THR A 47 12.65 0.07 -13.52
N VAL A 48 13.79 0.38 -12.90
CA VAL A 48 14.07 1.47 -11.93
C VAL A 48 13.70 2.87 -12.44
N LYS A 49 13.06 3.00 -13.61
CA LYS A 49 12.83 4.29 -14.27
C LYS A 49 12.00 5.26 -13.43
N ASN A 50 11.14 4.79 -12.52
CA ASN A 50 10.26 5.66 -11.72
C ASN A 50 10.10 5.18 -10.27
N GLN A 51 10.72 5.89 -9.32
CA GLN A 51 10.68 5.57 -7.88
C GLN A 51 9.26 5.62 -7.28
N SER A 52 8.37 6.47 -7.81
CA SER A 52 6.98 6.58 -7.37
C SER A 52 6.21 5.27 -7.60
N PHE A 53 6.28 4.69 -8.80
CA PHE A 53 5.63 3.41 -9.11
C PHE A 53 6.17 2.26 -8.27
N LEU A 54 7.47 2.26 -7.96
CA LEU A 54 8.08 1.26 -7.09
C LEU A 54 7.50 1.35 -5.67
N ARG A 55 7.44 2.55 -5.11
CA ARG A 55 6.89 2.79 -3.78
C ARG A 55 5.43 2.33 -3.69
N VAL A 56 4.61 2.70 -4.67
CA VAL A 56 3.20 2.30 -4.73
C VAL A 56 3.04 0.78 -4.88
N SER A 57 3.93 0.12 -5.64
CA SER A 57 3.94 -1.34 -5.77
C SER A 57 4.24 -2.04 -4.44
N TYR A 58 5.22 -1.55 -3.68
CA TYR A 58 5.50 -2.06 -2.33
C TYR A 58 4.34 -1.85 -1.38
N GLU A 59 3.77 -0.63 -1.36
CA GLU A 59 2.63 -0.32 -0.51
C GLU A 59 1.44 -1.24 -0.79
N LEU A 60 1.11 -1.45 -2.07
CA LEU A 60 0.05 -2.37 -2.46
C LEU A 60 0.35 -3.81 -2.05
N ALA A 61 1.58 -4.29 -2.26
CA ALA A 61 1.97 -5.65 -1.89
C ALA A 61 1.92 -5.88 -0.37
N PHE A 62 2.47 -4.97 0.42
CA PHE A 62 2.48 -5.10 1.88
C PHE A 62 1.10 -4.90 2.51
N ASN A 63 0.27 -4.04 1.93
CA ASN A 63 -1.12 -3.93 2.36
C ASN A 63 -1.88 -5.22 2.06
N ALA A 64 -1.73 -5.82 0.87
CA ALA A 64 -2.32 -7.12 0.58
C ALA A 64 -1.78 -8.21 1.53
N LEU A 65 -0.49 -8.21 1.84
CA LEU A 65 0.14 -9.14 2.79
C LEU A 65 -0.47 -9.05 4.18
N LYS A 66 -0.70 -7.82 4.66
CA LYS A 66 -1.34 -7.55 5.95
C LYS A 66 -2.69 -8.25 6.09
N TYR A 67 -3.43 -8.36 4.98
CA TYR A 67 -4.75 -8.97 4.93
C TYR A 67 -4.76 -10.34 4.22
N GLN A 68 -3.61 -11.02 4.09
CA GLN A 68 -3.53 -12.29 3.34
C GLN A 68 -4.60 -13.30 3.79
N ASP A 69 -4.73 -13.55 5.09
CA ASP A 69 -5.72 -14.51 5.62
C ASP A 69 -7.16 -14.14 5.29
N LEU A 70 -7.50 -12.85 5.39
CA LEU A 70 -8.81 -12.33 5.04
C LEU A 70 -9.10 -12.49 3.54
N LEU A 71 -8.14 -12.15 2.69
CA LEU A 71 -8.28 -12.23 1.24
C LEU A 71 -8.45 -13.69 0.79
N GLU A 72 -7.70 -14.61 1.38
CA GLU A 72 -7.87 -16.05 1.17
C GLU A 72 -9.25 -16.53 1.65
N GLU A 73 -9.73 -16.10 2.82
CA GLU A 73 -11.07 -16.47 3.33
C GLU A 73 -12.18 -15.96 2.40
N ILE A 74 -12.07 -14.74 1.87
CA ILE A 74 -13.03 -14.19 0.90
C ILE A 74 -13.07 -15.03 -0.38
N LEU A 75 -11.91 -15.44 -0.91
CA LEU A 75 -11.83 -16.28 -2.11
C LEU A 75 -12.51 -17.64 -1.91
N LEU A 76 -12.33 -18.24 -0.74
CA LEU A 76 -12.90 -19.55 -0.40
C LEU A 76 -14.41 -19.46 -0.09
N ASP A 77 -14.81 -18.50 0.74
CA ASP A 77 -16.21 -18.32 1.18
C ASP A 77 -17.12 -17.82 0.05
N SER A 78 -16.57 -17.11 -0.94
CA SER A 78 -17.33 -16.73 -2.15
C SER A 78 -17.54 -17.89 -3.14
N CYS A 79 -16.91 -19.06 -2.90
CA CYS A 79 -16.89 -20.22 -3.77
C CYS A 79 -16.38 -19.91 -5.20
N VAL A 80 -15.57 -18.87 -5.37
CA VAL A 80 -14.96 -18.54 -6.68
C VAL A 80 -13.62 -19.26 -6.85
N TYR A 81 -12.95 -19.57 -5.73
CA TYR A 81 -11.70 -20.32 -5.67
C TYR A 81 -11.93 -21.73 -5.08
N PRO A 82 -11.24 -22.79 -5.56
CA PRO A 82 -10.21 -22.81 -6.60
C PRO A 82 -10.76 -22.53 -8.00
N CYS A 83 -9.99 -21.76 -8.78
CA CYS A 83 -10.36 -21.35 -10.11
C CYS A 83 -9.59 -22.13 -11.17
N HIS A 84 -10.28 -22.94 -11.99
CA HIS A 84 -9.63 -23.68 -13.07
C HIS A 84 -9.15 -22.78 -14.22
N SER A 85 -9.69 -21.57 -14.37
CA SER A 85 -9.29 -20.65 -15.45
C SER A 85 -8.07 -19.79 -15.08
N ILE A 86 -7.70 -19.71 -13.79
CA ILE A 86 -6.55 -18.95 -13.30
C ILE A 86 -5.47 -19.93 -12.83
N PRO A 87 -4.30 -19.97 -13.49
CA PRO A 87 -3.16 -20.76 -13.02
C PRO A 87 -2.68 -20.33 -11.64
N ASP A 88 -2.10 -21.27 -10.87
CA ASP A 88 -1.58 -21.00 -9.52
C ASP A 88 -0.49 -19.90 -9.52
N GLU A 89 0.23 -19.73 -10.63
CA GLU A 89 1.24 -18.67 -10.83
C GLU A 89 0.64 -17.25 -10.77
N LEU A 90 -0.66 -17.10 -11.06
CA LEU A 90 -1.35 -15.81 -11.00
C LEU A 90 -2.09 -15.58 -9.68
N THR A 91 -2.01 -16.50 -8.72
CA THR A 91 -2.71 -16.35 -7.44
C THR A 91 -2.24 -15.13 -6.64
N SER A 92 -0.95 -14.79 -6.66
CA SER A 92 -0.48 -13.55 -6.02
C SER A 92 -1.05 -12.30 -6.68
N LEU A 93 -1.18 -12.30 -8.00
CA LEU A 93 -1.83 -11.21 -8.73
C LEU A 93 -3.31 -11.12 -8.37
N LEU A 94 -4.00 -12.27 -8.31
CA LEU A 94 -5.39 -12.36 -7.88
C LEU A 94 -5.61 -11.76 -6.48
N VAL A 95 -4.77 -12.12 -5.51
CA VAL A 95 -4.90 -11.65 -4.11
C VAL A 95 -4.60 -10.16 -3.99
N VAL A 96 -3.56 -9.68 -4.66
CA VAL A 96 -3.20 -8.25 -4.67
C VAL A 96 -4.31 -7.41 -5.32
N MET A 97 -4.84 -7.85 -6.45
CA MET A 97 -5.94 -7.15 -7.13
C MET A 97 -7.25 -7.25 -6.36
N LEU A 98 -7.50 -8.32 -5.61
CA LEU A 98 -8.65 -8.43 -4.72
C LEU A 98 -8.59 -7.41 -3.58
N TYR A 99 -7.40 -7.20 -3.00
CA TYR A 99 -7.20 -6.16 -1.99
C TYR A 99 -7.54 -4.77 -2.52
N ASP A 100 -7.06 -4.44 -3.72
CA ASP A 100 -7.39 -3.17 -4.36
C ASP A 100 -8.89 -3.08 -4.69
N LEU A 101 -9.50 -4.14 -5.22
CA LEU A 101 -10.91 -4.16 -5.57
C LEU A 101 -11.81 -3.91 -4.35
N GLN A 102 -11.48 -4.47 -3.19
CA GLN A 102 -12.26 -4.22 -1.97
C GLN A 102 -12.09 -2.78 -1.45
N GLU A 103 -10.89 -2.19 -1.54
CA GLU A 103 -10.65 -0.78 -1.18
C GLU A 103 -11.54 0.14 -2.01
N ARG A 104 -11.71 -0.19 -3.29
CA ARG A 104 -12.58 0.52 -4.24
C ARG A 104 -14.05 0.12 -4.15
N LYS A 105 -14.45 -0.51 -3.05
CA LYS A 105 -15.85 -0.95 -2.80
C LYS A 105 -16.41 -1.78 -3.95
N PHE A 106 -15.58 -2.62 -4.57
CA PHE A 106 -15.94 -3.50 -5.68
C PHE A 106 -16.37 -2.80 -6.98
N GLN A 107 -15.99 -1.53 -7.17
CA GLN A 107 -16.18 -0.82 -8.43
C GLN A 107 -15.14 -1.26 -9.48
N ALA A 108 -15.32 -0.90 -10.75
CA ALA A 108 -14.28 -1.07 -11.76
C ALA A 108 -13.17 -0.02 -11.53
N ARG A 109 -11.93 -0.29 -11.94
CA ARG A 109 -10.89 0.74 -11.94
C ARG A 109 -11.00 1.59 -13.20
N GLU A 110 -10.41 2.77 -13.15
CA GLU A 110 -10.19 3.58 -14.35
C GLU A 110 -8.98 3.03 -15.10
N ILE A 111 -9.11 2.90 -16.42
CA ILE A 111 -8.03 2.45 -17.30
C ILE A 111 -7.48 3.69 -17.99
N PHE A 112 -6.17 3.89 -17.88
CA PHE A 112 -5.49 5.00 -18.55
C PHE A 112 -5.12 4.58 -19.98
N ASP A 113 -5.49 5.40 -20.97
CA ASP A 113 -5.29 5.11 -22.41
C ASP A 113 -3.81 5.01 -22.83
N GLU A 114 -2.90 5.53 -21.99
CA GLU A 114 -1.46 5.59 -22.25
C GLU A 114 -0.70 4.31 -21.85
N GLU A 115 -1.35 3.34 -21.19
CA GLU A 115 -0.70 2.13 -20.69
C GLU A 115 -0.81 0.95 -21.66
N GLU A 116 0.32 0.29 -21.92
CA GLU A 116 0.34 -0.98 -22.65
C GLU A 116 -0.33 -2.08 -21.79
N PRO A 117 -1.46 -2.66 -22.23
CA PRO A 117 -2.24 -3.56 -21.39
C PRO A 117 -1.51 -4.89 -21.19
N VAL A 118 -1.47 -5.36 -19.94
CA VAL A 118 -0.87 -6.65 -19.58
C VAL A 118 -1.97 -7.71 -19.53
N ALA A 119 -1.86 -8.74 -20.37
CA ALA A 119 -2.91 -9.76 -20.56
C ALA A 119 -3.31 -10.47 -19.25
N GLU A 120 -2.35 -10.76 -18.39
CA GLU A 120 -2.56 -11.39 -17.08
C GLU A 120 -3.39 -10.51 -16.16
N VAL A 121 -3.08 -9.20 -16.11
CA VAL A 121 -3.83 -8.23 -15.29
C VAL A 121 -5.27 -8.14 -15.77
N ARG A 122 -5.49 -8.04 -17.08
CA ARG A 122 -6.83 -7.98 -17.67
C ARG A 122 -7.65 -9.24 -17.42
N LYS A 123 -7.00 -10.41 -17.48
CA LYS A 123 -7.64 -11.69 -17.19
C LYS A 123 -8.11 -11.75 -15.74
N ILE A 124 -7.25 -11.38 -14.78
CA ILE A 124 -7.58 -11.38 -13.35
C ILE A 124 -8.64 -10.33 -13.03
N GLU A 125 -8.52 -9.12 -13.60
CA GLU A 125 -9.49 -8.05 -13.48
C GLU A 125 -10.89 -8.49 -13.91
N HIS A 126 -11.01 -9.04 -15.12
CA HIS A 126 -12.29 -9.50 -15.65
C HIS A 126 -12.89 -10.59 -14.76
N TYR A 127 -12.06 -11.54 -14.33
CA TYR A 127 -12.48 -12.60 -13.44
C TYR A 127 -13.03 -12.05 -12.10
N LEU A 128 -12.27 -11.22 -11.39
CA LEU A 128 -12.70 -10.63 -10.12
C LEU A 128 -13.97 -9.80 -10.29
N TYR A 129 -14.05 -9.00 -11.35
CA TYR A 129 -15.21 -8.15 -11.61
C TYR A 129 -16.48 -8.94 -11.96
N SER A 130 -16.34 -10.07 -12.65
CA SER A 130 -17.45 -10.98 -12.96
C SER A 130 -18.08 -11.59 -11.69
N PHE A 131 -17.29 -11.76 -10.63
CA PHE A 131 -17.75 -12.30 -9.33
C PHE A 131 -17.87 -11.24 -8.22
N ARG A 132 -17.79 -9.95 -8.54
CA ARG A 132 -17.75 -8.85 -7.55
C ARG A 132 -18.84 -8.92 -6.49
N ILE A 133 -20.06 -9.32 -6.86
CA ILE A 133 -21.18 -9.45 -5.92
C ILE A 133 -20.93 -10.58 -4.91
N LYS A 134 -20.42 -11.73 -5.38
CA LYS A 134 -20.10 -12.87 -4.50
C LYS A 134 -18.95 -12.52 -3.56
N LEU A 135 -17.93 -11.84 -4.07
CA LEU A 135 -16.78 -11.38 -3.28
C LEU A 135 -17.19 -10.34 -2.22
N ALA A 136 -18.02 -9.36 -2.60
CA ALA A 136 -18.55 -8.37 -1.67
C ALA A 136 -19.42 -9.01 -0.58
N ALA A 137 -20.26 -9.98 -0.95
CA ALA A 137 -21.07 -10.73 0.00
C ALA A 137 -20.21 -11.58 0.95
N ALA A 138 -19.14 -12.21 0.46
CA ALA A 138 -18.19 -12.96 1.30
C ALA A 138 -17.47 -12.05 2.29
N LEU A 139 -17.00 -10.88 1.85
CA LEU A 139 -16.42 -9.88 2.76
C LEU A 139 -17.43 -9.43 3.82
N ALA A 140 -18.69 -9.19 3.45
CA ALA A 140 -19.74 -8.83 4.40
C ALA A 140 -20.00 -9.93 5.44
N ARG A 141 -20.06 -11.20 5.01
CA ARG A 141 -20.20 -12.35 5.92
C ARG A 141 -19.02 -12.49 6.86
N CYS A 142 -17.79 -12.35 6.36
CA CYS A 142 -16.59 -12.36 7.18
C CYS A 142 -16.64 -11.24 8.24
N ARG A 143 -17.04 -10.03 7.86
CA ARG A 143 -17.22 -8.90 8.80
C ARG A 143 -18.26 -9.18 9.87
N ILE A 144 -19.42 -9.73 9.50
CA ILE A 144 -20.48 -10.08 10.46
C ILE A 144 -20.01 -11.18 11.42
N LYS A 145 -19.36 -12.23 10.88
CA LYS A 145 -18.82 -13.35 11.66
C LYS A 145 -17.84 -12.91 12.76
N HIS A 146 -17.08 -11.85 12.50
CA HIS A 146 -16.07 -11.30 13.41
C HIS A 146 -16.49 -10.01 14.11
N ASP A 147 -17.76 -9.58 13.98
CA ASP A 147 -18.28 -8.32 14.52
C ASP A 147 -17.41 -7.10 14.18
N ALA A 148 -16.97 -7.02 12.91
CA ALA A 148 -15.96 -6.08 12.44
C ALA A 148 -16.57 -4.91 11.62
N LEU A 149 -16.44 -3.70 12.15
CA LEU A 149 -16.90 -2.47 11.50
C LEU A 149 -16.10 -2.11 10.24
N SER A 150 -14.85 -2.54 10.13
CA SER A 150 -14.01 -2.42 8.92
C SER A 150 -13.05 -3.60 8.85
N ILE A 151 -12.37 -3.77 7.71
CA ILE A 151 -11.35 -4.83 7.55
C ILE A 151 -10.20 -4.67 8.54
N GLU A 152 -9.95 -3.47 9.05
CA GLU A 152 -8.89 -3.21 10.03
C GLU A 152 -9.15 -3.94 11.34
N TYR A 153 -10.42 -4.16 11.69
CA TYR A 153 -10.81 -4.88 12.91
C TYR A 153 -10.60 -6.39 12.79
N LEU A 154 -10.43 -6.91 11.57
CA LEU A 154 -10.13 -8.32 11.30
C LEU A 154 -8.65 -8.65 11.51
N LEU A 155 -7.80 -7.63 11.67
CA LEU A 155 -6.39 -7.83 11.97
C LEU A 155 -6.16 -8.17 13.45
N PRO A 156 -5.10 -8.95 13.75
CA PRO A 156 -4.63 -9.15 15.11
C PRO A 156 -4.46 -7.84 15.88
N GLU A 157 -4.85 -7.84 17.15
CA GLU A 157 -4.85 -6.65 18.01
C GLU A 157 -3.46 -6.00 18.10
N ALA A 158 -2.39 -6.81 18.11
CA ALA A 158 -1.01 -6.31 18.10
C ALA A 158 -0.72 -5.42 16.88
N ILE A 159 -1.14 -5.86 15.68
CA ILE A 159 -0.97 -5.10 14.44
C ILE A 159 -1.83 -3.84 14.47
N ARG A 160 -3.07 -3.93 14.97
CA ARG A 160 -3.96 -2.76 15.10
C ARG A 160 -3.39 -1.69 16.02
N LYS A 161 -2.95 -2.08 17.22
CA LYS A 161 -2.30 -1.17 18.18
C LYS A 161 -1.05 -0.55 17.59
N GLN A 162 -0.26 -1.32 16.83
CA GLN A 162 0.91 -0.78 16.15
C GLN A 162 0.53 0.28 15.11
N VAL A 163 -0.45 0.00 14.25
CA VAL A 163 -0.93 0.95 13.23
C VAL A 163 -1.46 2.23 13.88
N GLN A 164 -2.27 2.12 14.94
CA GLN A 164 -2.80 3.27 15.67
C GLN A 164 -1.69 4.13 16.29
N ARG A 165 -0.68 3.50 16.88
CA ARG A 165 0.50 4.21 17.41
C ARG A 165 1.28 4.89 16.28
N THR A 166 1.54 4.20 15.18
CA THR A 166 2.23 4.79 14.02
C THR A 166 1.48 5.97 13.43
N SER A 167 0.15 5.94 13.35
CA SER A 167 -0.64 7.08 12.85
C SER A 167 -0.61 8.30 13.78
N ALA A 168 -0.41 8.07 15.08
CA ALA A 168 -0.33 9.13 16.09
C ALA A 168 1.08 9.72 16.24
N LEU A 169 2.10 9.02 15.76
CA LEU A 169 3.49 9.50 15.81
C LEU A 169 3.76 10.50 14.69
N PRO A 170 4.58 11.54 14.95
CA PRO A 170 5.06 12.43 13.91
C PRO A 170 5.95 11.67 12.92
N LEU A 171 5.97 12.12 11.67
CA LEU A 171 6.83 11.58 10.63
C LEU A 171 8.26 12.03 10.89
N CYS A 172 9.16 11.07 11.04
CA CYS A 172 10.58 11.33 11.19
C CYS A 172 11.23 11.32 9.81
N VAL A 173 11.94 12.40 9.49
CA VAL A 173 12.61 12.58 8.19
C VAL A 173 14.06 12.96 8.41
N TRP A 174 14.96 12.23 7.77
CA TRP A 174 16.38 12.54 7.72
C TRP A 174 16.71 13.41 6.52
N ILE A 175 17.48 14.47 6.76
CA ILE A 175 18.11 15.27 5.72
C ILE A 175 19.40 14.57 5.28
N ASN A 176 19.49 14.28 3.99
CA ASN A 176 20.69 13.69 3.41
C ASN A 176 21.74 14.77 3.18
N THR A 177 22.58 15.01 4.18
CA THR A 177 23.64 16.03 4.17
C THR A 177 24.71 15.81 3.10
N CYS A 178 24.81 14.60 2.52
CA CYS A 178 25.67 14.32 1.37
C CYS A 178 25.12 14.86 0.04
N LYS A 179 23.82 15.16 -0.04
CA LYS A 179 23.14 15.64 -1.27
C LYS A 179 22.66 17.08 -1.18
N THR A 180 22.40 17.60 0.01
CA THR A 180 21.85 18.94 0.23
C THR A 180 22.31 19.49 1.58
N SER A 181 22.33 20.81 1.74
CA SER A 181 22.60 21.43 3.03
C SER A 181 21.30 21.62 3.83
N LEU A 182 21.41 21.72 5.16
CA LEU A 182 20.26 22.01 6.03
C LEU A 182 19.58 23.33 5.66
N GLU A 183 20.37 24.35 5.32
CA GLU A 183 19.88 25.69 4.95
C GLU A 183 19.05 25.66 3.67
N ASP A 184 19.47 24.88 2.67
CA ASP A 184 18.74 24.72 1.41
C ASP A 184 17.38 24.07 1.66
N VAL A 185 17.36 22.99 2.45
CA VAL A 185 16.11 22.28 2.78
C VAL A 185 15.15 23.20 3.55
N PHE A 186 15.62 23.90 4.57
CA PHE A 186 14.76 24.83 5.33
C PHE A 186 14.31 26.02 4.48
N GLY A 187 15.16 26.50 3.57
CA GLY A 187 14.81 27.51 2.59
C GLY A 187 13.68 27.05 1.66
N ASP A 188 13.78 25.83 1.14
CA ASP A 188 12.77 25.25 0.25
C ASP A 188 11.46 24.93 0.98
N LEU A 189 11.51 24.43 2.21
CA LEU A 189 10.34 24.25 3.07
C LEU A 189 9.65 25.60 3.31
N LYS A 190 10.41 26.65 3.64
CA LYS A 190 9.85 28.00 3.87
C LYS A 190 9.21 28.59 2.61
N LYS A 191 9.83 28.43 1.43
CA LYS A 191 9.23 28.85 0.15
C LYS A 191 7.90 28.16 -0.13
N ARG A 192 7.74 26.92 0.34
CA ARG A 192 6.50 26.14 0.23
C ARG A 192 5.48 26.42 1.34
N GLY A 193 5.78 27.37 2.24
CA GLY A 193 4.86 27.82 3.29
C GLY A 193 4.98 27.06 4.62
N PHE A 194 5.99 26.20 4.78
CA PHE A 194 6.22 25.51 6.05
C PHE A 194 6.83 26.44 7.11
N THR A 195 6.35 26.33 8.34
CA THR A 195 6.85 27.08 9.50
C THR A 195 7.52 26.15 10.51
N ARG A 196 8.61 26.63 11.13
CA ARG A 196 9.32 25.88 12.16
C ARG A 196 8.64 26.11 13.51
N VAL A 197 8.40 25.02 14.25
CA VAL A 197 7.90 25.03 15.63
C VAL A 197 8.90 24.36 16.57
N GLU A 198 8.80 24.65 17.87
CA GLU A 198 9.76 24.16 18.89
C GLU A 198 9.39 22.77 19.42
N SER A 199 8.12 22.39 19.36
CA SER A 199 7.61 21.13 19.89
C SER A 199 6.65 20.45 18.92
N VAL A 200 6.61 19.11 18.99
CA VAL A 200 5.61 18.28 18.30
C VAL A 200 4.18 18.62 18.76
N SER A 201 4.02 19.19 19.96
CA SER A 201 2.71 19.60 20.48
C SER A 201 2.09 20.79 19.74
N ASP A 202 2.92 21.58 19.06
CA ASP A 202 2.49 22.77 18.31
C ASP A 202 2.27 22.47 16.82
N PHE A 203 2.15 21.18 16.48
CA PHE A 203 1.96 20.74 15.11
C PHE A 203 0.61 21.18 14.54
N ASP A 204 0.68 22.07 13.57
CA ASP A 204 -0.41 22.40 12.64
C ASP A 204 -0.05 21.94 11.21
N ARG A 205 -0.98 22.11 10.26
CA ARG A 205 -0.92 21.50 8.93
C ARG A 205 0.39 21.74 8.16
N TYR A 206 1.00 22.92 8.22
CA TYR A 206 2.26 23.21 7.52
C TYR A 206 3.38 23.59 8.48
N THR A 207 3.60 22.74 9.49
CA THR A 207 4.65 22.93 10.49
C THR A 207 5.70 21.81 10.45
N TYR A 208 6.91 22.11 10.94
CA TYR A 208 7.95 21.11 11.19
C TYR A 208 8.75 21.45 12.45
N CYS A 209 9.29 20.44 13.12
CA CYS A 209 10.20 20.58 14.25
C CYS A 209 11.53 19.86 13.95
N ILE A 210 12.63 20.31 14.56
CA ILE A 210 13.94 19.67 14.43
C ILE A 210 14.22 18.92 15.73
N ASP A 211 14.82 17.74 15.62
CA ASP A 211 15.24 17.00 16.81
C ASP A 211 16.32 17.78 17.59
N GLN A 212 16.17 17.84 18.92
CA GLN A 212 17.07 18.60 19.79
C GLN A 212 18.48 17.98 19.88
N HIS A 213 18.60 16.68 19.58
CA HIS A 213 19.84 15.92 19.66
C HIS A 213 20.44 15.64 18.28
N CYS A 214 19.62 15.66 17.23
CA CYS A 214 20.02 15.37 15.85
C CYS A 214 19.52 16.45 14.87
N ASN A 215 20.38 17.41 14.52
CA ASN A 215 20.01 18.51 13.62
C ASN A 215 19.65 18.07 12.19
N ASP A 216 20.03 16.86 11.80
CA ASP A 216 19.72 16.28 10.50
C ASP A 216 18.33 15.59 10.50
N VAL A 217 17.63 15.56 11.63
CA VAL A 217 16.34 14.93 11.81
C VAL A 217 15.24 15.98 11.96
N VAL A 218 14.22 15.85 11.12
CA VAL A 218 13.06 16.74 11.06
C VAL A 218 11.78 15.94 11.28
N PHE A 219 10.91 16.46 12.13
CA PHE A 219 9.60 15.91 12.41
C PHE A 219 8.51 16.69 11.69
N PHE A 220 7.59 15.97 11.05
CA PHE A 220 6.39 16.53 10.42
C PHE A 220 5.11 15.90 10.99
N PRO A 221 3.96 16.60 10.93
CA PRO A 221 2.66 16.00 11.19
C PRO A 221 2.39 14.76 10.31
N SER A 222 1.78 13.71 10.88
CA SER A 222 1.46 12.47 10.14
C SER A 222 0.50 12.67 8.97
N SER A 223 -0.33 13.71 9.03
CA SER A 223 -1.25 14.11 7.95
C SER A 223 -0.53 14.53 6.66
N LEU A 224 0.72 14.98 6.74
CA LEU A 224 1.48 15.46 5.59
C LEU A 224 2.21 14.36 4.82
N LYS A 225 2.09 13.10 5.24
CA LYS A 225 2.87 11.98 4.66
C LYS A 225 2.78 11.91 3.14
N GLU A 226 1.56 11.97 2.59
CA GLU A 226 1.35 11.90 1.14
C GLU A 226 1.85 13.14 0.42
N GLU A 227 1.60 14.34 0.96
CA GLU A 227 2.07 15.61 0.39
C GLU A 227 3.60 15.66 0.36
N LEU A 228 4.27 15.26 1.46
CA LEU A 228 5.71 15.24 1.60
C LEU A 228 6.38 14.28 0.62
N LEU A 229 5.85 13.07 0.49
CA LEU A 229 6.48 12.05 -0.36
C LEU A 229 6.35 12.34 -1.86
N ASN A 230 5.48 13.28 -2.23
CA ASN A 230 5.36 13.79 -3.60
C ASN A 230 6.25 15.02 -3.86
N LEU A 231 6.98 15.51 -2.85
CA LEU A 231 7.93 16.61 -3.05
C LEU A 231 9.16 16.14 -3.82
N ASP A 232 9.69 17.05 -4.65
CA ASP A 232 10.95 16.84 -5.39
C ASP A 232 12.13 16.49 -4.44
N LEU A 233 12.05 16.96 -3.20
CA LEU A 233 13.02 16.65 -2.14
C LEU A 233 13.09 15.15 -1.81
N PHE A 234 11.98 14.41 -1.90
CA PHE A 234 11.98 12.96 -1.71
C PHE A 234 12.35 12.21 -2.98
N ALA A 235 11.95 12.71 -4.16
CA ALA A 235 12.31 12.12 -5.46
C ALA A 235 13.83 12.07 -5.70
N ASP A 236 14.57 13.07 -5.20
CA ASP A 236 16.04 13.12 -5.31
C ASP A 236 16.78 12.38 -4.16
N CYS A 237 16.05 11.78 -3.23
CA CYS A 237 16.56 11.25 -1.96
C CYS A 237 17.34 12.29 -1.12
N LYS A 238 16.94 13.57 -1.20
CA LYS A 238 17.44 14.65 -0.33
C LYS A 238 16.81 14.55 1.05
N LEU A 239 15.58 14.06 1.12
CA LEU A 239 14.88 13.69 2.35
C LEU A 239 14.60 12.19 2.38
N LEU A 240 14.77 11.57 3.54
CA LEU A 240 14.58 10.14 3.77
C LEU A 240 13.58 9.94 4.92
N LEU A 241 12.48 9.24 4.68
CA LEU A 241 11.48 8.93 5.72
C LEU A 241 11.96 7.74 6.56
N GLN A 242 11.84 7.83 7.89
CA GLN A 242 12.17 6.78 8.86
C GLN A 242 10.92 6.05 9.38
#